data_AF-A0A965PGD4-F1
#
_entry.id   AF-A0A965PGD4-F1
#
_cell.length_a   1.000
_cell.length_b   1.000
_cell.length_c   1.000
_cell.angle_alpha   90.00
_cell.angle_beta   90.00
_cell.angle_gamma   90.00
#
_symmetry.space_group_name_H-M   'P 1'
#
loop_
_entity.id
_entity.type
_entity.pdbx_description
1 polymer ?
#
loop_
_entity_poly.entity_id
_entity_poly.type
_entity_poly.pdbx_seq_one_letter_code
_entity_poly.pdbx_strand_id
1 'polypeptide(L)'
;MLTAGGSCLSSDVAKNQRLCYANVESHTIRLHFADGPSGTNYVDVTTPITEMDCVAIAYDPTSAIGRLYIIGEKQSGGGIESYYTDDEGVTVSMAVVVDAGGTHASVAINPMGKRIVAFRTSGGDLSRVVYDPQGNIITASSVIVSGGVNNDQTAISWRLGTWFLYYHNNTGGITQLTSIDDGETFS
;
A
#
# COMPACT_ATOMS: atom_id res chain seq x y z
N MET A 1 -18.24 12.62 -12.46
CA MET A 1 -18.23 11.79 -11.24
C MET A 1 -17.50 10.52 -11.61
N LEU A 2 -16.25 10.36 -11.14
CA LEU A 2 -15.51 9.12 -11.37
C LEU A 2 -16.18 8.02 -10.56
N THR A 3 -16.79 7.05 -11.22
CA THR A 3 -17.35 5.85 -10.60
C THR A 3 -16.27 4.79 -10.57
N ALA A 4 -15.50 4.72 -9.47
CA ALA A 4 -14.71 3.54 -9.15
C ALA A 4 -15.67 2.45 -8.70
N GLY A 5 -16.02 1.52 -9.60
CA GLY A 5 -16.82 0.37 -9.26
C GLY A 5 -15.99 -0.61 -8.45
N GLY A 6 -16.21 -0.67 -7.13
CA GLY A 6 -15.80 -1.78 -6.27
C GLY A 6 -14.30 -2.10 -6.15
N SER A 7 -13.42 -1.30 -6.74
CA SER A 7 -11.96 -1.50 -6.68
C SER A 7 -11.32 -0.61 -5.61
N CYS A 8 -10.34 -1.16 -4.90
CA CYS A 8 -9.57 -0.40 -3.94
C CYS A 8 -8.93 0.83 -4.60
N LEU A 9 -9.03 1.96 -3.91
CA LEU A 9 -8.38 3.21 -4.28
C LEU A 9 -7.25 3.47 -3.31
N SER A 10 -6.15 3.98 -3.85
CA SER A 10 -5.03 4.47 -3.06
C SER A 10 -4.50 5.76 -3.65
N SER A 11 -4.00 6.65 -2.82
CA SER A 11 -3.48 7.94 -3.27
C SER A 11 -2.30 8.33 -2.42
N ASP A 12 -1.31 8.97 -3.05
CA ASP A 12 -0.20 9.58 -2.34
C ASP A 12 0.36 10.78 -3.11
N VAL A 13 1.20 11.57 -2.46
CA VAL A 13 1.76 12.80 -3.01
C VAL A 13 3.27 12.66 -3.14
N ALA A 14 3.76 12.85 -4.36
CA ALA A 14 5.18 12.86 -4.65
C ALA A 14 5.87 14.04 -3.97
N LYS A 15 7.20 13.96 -3.81
CA LYS A 15 8.00 15.03 -3.21
C LYS A 15 7.87 16.38 -3.93
N ASN A 16 7.66 16.35 -5.25
CA ASN A 16 7.39 17.54 -6.07
C ASN A 16 5.94 18.08 -5.93
N GLN A 17 5.16 17.59 -4.95
CA GLN A 17 3.77 17.93 -4.70
C GLN A 17 2.79 17.47 -5.78
N ARG A 18 3.20 16.55 -6.66
CA ARG A 18 2.30 15.94 -7.64
C ARG A 18 1.44 14.88 -6.95
N LEU A 19 0.13 15.05 -6.98
CA LEU A 19 -0.83 14.07 -6.49
C LEU A 19 -0.92 12.90 -7.47
N CYS A 20 -0.82 11.68 -6.96
CA CYS A 20 -1.10 10.46 -7.67
C CYS A 20 -2.24 9.72 -6.98
N TYR A 21 -3.16 9.14 -7.75
CA TYR A 21 -4.01 8.07 -7.25
C TYR A 21 -3.92 6.85 -8.16
N ALA A 22 -4.17 5.68 -7.58
CA ALA A 22 -4.14 4.39 -8.23
C ALA A 22 -5.46 3.66 -8.01
N ASN A 23 -5.88 2.92 -9.03
CA ASN A 23 -6.98 1.98 -9.01
C ASN A 23 -6.65 0.77 -9.89
N VAL A 24 -7.51 -0.23 -9.80
CA VAL A 24 -7.48 -1.40 -10.66
C VAL A 24 -8.61 -1.28 -11.69
N GLU A 25 -8.27 -1.39 -12.98
CA GLU A 25 -9.22 -1.40 -14.10
C GLU A 25 -9.03 -2.64 -14.94
N SER A 26 -10.08 -3.45 -15.09
CA SER A 26 -10.00 -4.75 -15.79
C SER A 26 -8.80 -5.58 -15.30
N HIS A 27 -8.56 -5.55 -13.98
CA HIS A 27 -7.46 -6.23 -13.30
C HIS A 27 -6.05 -5.77 -13.66
N THR A 28 -5.92 -4.55 -14.17
CA THR A 28 -4.63 -3.90 -14.44
C THR A 28 -4.51 -2.67 -13.55
N ILE A 29 -3.35 -2.45 -12.94
CA ILE A 29 -3.12 -1.25 -12.12
C ILE A 29 -2.95 -0.03 -13.04
N ARG A 30 -3.76 1.00 -12.77
CA ARG A 30 -3.71 2.32 -13.39
C ARG A 30 -3.21 3.34 -12.39
N LEU A 31 -2.37 4.25 -12.86
CA LEU A 31 -1.88 5.40 -12.11
C LEU A 31 -2.39 6.67 -12.78
N HIS A 32 -2.79 7.64 -11.98
CA HIS A 32 -3.36 8.89 -12.43
C HIS A 32 -2.61 10.03 -11.75
N PHE A 33 -1.88 10.82 -12.54
CA PHE A 33 -1.03 11.89 -12.03
C PHE A 33 -1.63 13.25 -12.34
N ALA A 34 -1.79 14.09 -11.31
CA ALA A 34 -2.29 15.44 -11.50
C ALA A 34 -1.28 16.29 -12.30
N ASP A 35 -1.75 17.05 -13.30
CA ASP A 35 -0.89 17.96 -14.08
C ASP A 35 -0.62 19.30 -13.39
N GLY A 36 -1.32 19.57 -12.28
CA GLY A 36 -1.18 20.79 -11.53
C GLY A 36 -1.62 20.64 -10.08
N PRO A 37 -1.29 21.63 -9.23
CA PRO A 37 -1.49 21.55 -7.79
C PRO A 37 -2.97 21.47 -7.37
N SER A 38 -3.90 21.81 -8.27
CA SER A 38 -5.34 21.75 -8.03
C SER A 38 -5.94 20.35 -8.20
N GLY A 39 -5.21 19.38 -8.78
CA GLY A 39 -5.75 18.04 -9.03
C GLY A 39 -6.96 18.02 -9.96
N THR A 40 -7.02 18.95 -10.93
CA THR A 40 -8.19 19.10 -11.83
C THR A 40 -8.01 18.41 -13.17
N ASN A 41 -6.76 18.21 -13.62
CA ASN A 41 -6.41 17.51 -14.85
C ASN A 41 -5.46 16.36 -14.48
N TYR A 42 -5.65 15.20 -15.10
CA TYR A 42 -4.86 14.01 -14.84
C TYR A 42 -4.28 13.42 -16.12
N VAL A 43 -3.06 12.90 -16.01
CA VAL A 43 -2.42 12.03 -16.99
C VAL A 43 -2.52 10.60 -16.50
N ASP A 44 -3.12 9.75 -17.33
CA ASP A 44 -3.35 8.35 -17.02
C ASP A 44 -2.20 7.50 -17.57
N VAL A 45 -1.67 6.62 -16.73
CA VAL A 45 -0.66 5.63 -17.10
C VAL A 45 -1.18 4.24 -16.78
N THR A 46 -1.25 3.39 -17.81
CA THR A 46 -1.44 1.94 -17.60
C THR A 46 -0.10 1.28 -17.39
N THR A 47 0.06 0.72 -16.20
CA THR A 47 1.22 -0.09 -15.85
C THR A 47 1.13 -1.45 -16.53
N PRO A 48 2.25 -2.17 -16.68
CA PRO A 48 2.23 -3.57 -17.12
C PRO A 48 1.81 -4.55 -16.00
N ILE A 49 1.41 -4.06 -14.81
CA ILE A 49 1.02 -4.90 -13.68
C ILE A 49 -0.44 -5.34 -13.87
N THR A 50 -0.64 -6.64 -14.08
CA THR A 50 -1.93 -7.27 -14.39
C THR A 50 -2.29 -8.33 -13.34
N GLU A 51 -3.49 -8.92 -13.45
CA GLU A 51 -4.00 -9.96 -12.53
C GLU A 51 -4.18 -9.47 -11.08
N MET A 52 -4.55 -8.20 -10.91
CA MET A 52 -4.76 -7.58 -9.60
C MET A 52 -6.24 -7.31 -9.31
N ASP A 53 -6.64 -7.34 -8.04
CA ASP A 53 -7.99 -6.97 -7.54
C ASP A 53 -7.96 -5.66 -6.71
N CYS A 54 -6.84 -5.37 -6.05
CA CYS A 54 -6.68 -4.22 -5.16
C CYS A 54 -5.28 -3.61 -5.30
N VAL A 55 -5.13 -2.33 -4.93
CA VAL A 55 -3.85 -1.62 -4.98
C VAL A 55 -3.68 -0.68 -3.78
N ALA A 56 -2.45 -0.61 -3.26
CA ALA A 56 -2.00 0.44 -2.35
C ALA A 56 -0.69 1.05 -2.85
N ILE A 57 -0.54 2.37 -2.73
CA ILE A 57 0.66 3.09 -3.20
C ILE A 57 1.27 3.95 -2.09
N ALA A 58 2.59 4.11 -2.13
CA ALA A 58 3.31 5.09 -1.31
C ALA A 58 4.59 5.56 -2.00
N TYR A 59 4.78 6.87 -2.08
CA TYR A 59 6.02 7.49 -2.52
C TYR A 59 7.09 7.36 -1.44
N ASP A 60 8.31 7.05 -1.89
CA ASP A 60 9.48 7.09 -1.03
C ASP A 60 9.91 8.55 -0.81
N PRO A 61 9.78 9.10 0.42
CA PRO A 61 10.15 10.48 0.70
C PRO A 61 11.65 10.74 0.59
N THR A 62 12.47 9.69 0.63
CA THR A 62 13.93 9.76 0.51
C THR A 62 14.41 9.70 -0.93
N SER A 63 13.58 9.19 -1.84
CA SER A 63 13.93 9.04 -3.25
C SER A 63 14.08 10.41 -3.94
N ALA A 64 15.25 10.65 -4.53
CA ALA A 64 15.52 11.84 -5.32
C ALA A 64 14.78 11.84 -6.66
N ILE A 65 14.42 10.65 -7.16
CA ILE A 65 13.77 10.42 -8.46
C ILE A 65 12.25 10.22 -8.33
N GLY A 66 11.71 10.29 -7.12
CA GLY A 66 10.26 10.15 -6.89
C GLY A 66 9.77 8.71 -7.03
N ARG A 67 10.55 7.74 -6.54
CA ARG A 67 10.16 6.32 -6.52
C ARG A 67 8.79 6.14 -5.88
N LEU A 68 7.90 5.45 -6.58
CA LEU A 68 6.58 5.03 -6.10
C LEU A 68 6.59 3.53 -5.86
N TYR A 69 6.29 3.11 -4.63
CA TYR A 69 6.01 1.71 -4.33
C TYR A 69 4.54 1.41 -4.60
N ILE A 70 4.30 0.27 -5.24
CA ILE A 70 2.97 -0.20 -5.64
C ILE A 70 2.79 -1.60 -5.04
N ILE A 71 1.78 -1.76 -4.21
CA ILE A 71 1.41 -3.02 -3.58
C ILE A 71 0.12 -3.51 -4.23
N GLY A 72 0.19 -4.62 -4.95
CA GLY A 72 -0.95 -5.23 -5.63
C GLY A 72 -1.44 -6.46 -4.87
N GLU A 73 -2.77 -6.57 -4.70
CA GLU A 73 -3.42 -7.81 -4.28
C GLU A 73 -3.83 -8.57 -5.54
N LYS A 74 -3.38 -9.82 -5.64
CA LYS A 74 -3.65 -10.66 -6.80
C LYS A 74 -5.07 -11.19 -6.79
N GLN A 75 -5.59 -11.39 -7.99
CA GLN A 75 -6.86 -12.06 -8.22
C GLN A 75 -6.98 -13.38 -7.45
N SER A 76 -8.22 -13.72 -7.10
CA SER A 76 -8.58 -15.06 -6.59
C SER A 76 -7.79 -15.49 -5.35
N GLY A 77 -7.38 -14.53 -4.52
CA GLY A 77 -6.60 -14.80 -3.30
C GLY A 77 -5.16 -15.24 -3.58
N GLY A 78 -4.57 -14.80 -4.69
CA GLY A 78 -3.20 -15.13 -5.08
C GLY A 78 -2.10 -14.50 -4.20
N GLY A 79 -2.48 -13.74 -3.17
CA GLY A 79 -1.58 -13.05 -2.25
C GLY A 79 -1.27 -11.62 -2.67
N ILE A 80 -0.18 -11.09 -2.11
CA ILE A 80 0.24 -9.69 -2.27
C ILE A 80 1.64 -9.64 -2.87
N GLU A 81 1.81 -8.79 -3.87
CA GLU A 81 3.09 -8.50 -4.51
C GLU A 81 3.44 -7.01 -4.41
N SER A 82 4.72 -6.72 -4.22
CA SER A 82 5.28 -5.38 -4.24
C SER A 82 6.04 -5.16 -5.55
N TYR A 83 5.81 -3.98 -6.09
CA TYR A 83 6.51 -3.40 -7.24
C TYR A 83 7.02 -2.01 -6.86
N TYR A 84 7.90 -1.45 -7.69
CA TYR A 84 8.17 -0.02 -7.70
C TYR A 84 8.32 0.51 -9.12
N THR A 85 8.12 1.81 -9.28
CA THR A 85 8.45 2.55 -10.50
C THR A 85 9.25 3.80 -10.14
N ASP A 86 10.20 4.14 -11.01
CA ASP A 86 11.02 5.35 -10.93
C ASP A 86 10.68 6.35 -12.05
N ASP A 87 9.68 6.04 -12.86
CA ASP A 87 9.29 6.77 -14.08
C ASP A 87 7.78 6.86 -14.25
N GLU A 88 7.06 7.07 -13.13
CA GLU A 88 5.61 7.27 -13.10
C GLU A 88 4.81 6.12 -13.75
N GLY A 89 5.33 4.89 -13.67
CA GLY A 89 4.65 3.68 -14.11
C GLY A 89 4.89 3.30 -15.56
N VAL A 90 5.74 4.02 -16.29
CA VAL A 90 6.15 3.66 -17.66
C VAL A 90 6.90 2.32 -17.66
N THR A 91 7.78 2.14 -16.68
CA THR A 91 8.38 0.85 -16.35
C THR A 91 8.14 0.53 -14.88
N VAL A 92 8.15 -0.76 -14.56
CA VAL A 92 8.00 -1.26 -13.18
C VAL A 92 9.05 -2.32 -12.91
N SER A 93 9.43 -2.46 -11.64
CA SER A 93 10.31 -3.52 -11.18
C SER A 93 9.72 -4.91 -11.42
N MET A 94 10.55 -5.95 -11.25
CA MET A 94 10.02 -7.29 -11.06
C MET A 94 9.18 -7.36 -9.76
N ALA A 95 8.19 -8.25 -9.76
CA ALA A 95 7.36 -8.52 -8.61
C ALA A 95 8.17 -9.13 -7.46
N VAL A 96 7.90 -8.67 -6.24
CA VAL A 96 8.40 -9.29 -5.01
C VAL A 96 7.21 -9.74 -4.18
N VAL A 97 7.13 -11.02 -3.84
CA VAL A 97 6.05 -11.54 -2.99
C VAL A 97 6.16 -10.94 -1.59
N VAL A 98 5.10 -10.29 -1.12
CA VAL A 98 4.96 -9.81 0.26
C VAL A 98 4.39 -10.92 1.13
N ASP A 99 3.30 -11.54 0.66
CA ASP A 99 2.62 -12.65 1.32
C ASP A 99 1.87 -13.49 0.27
N ALA A 100 1.75 -14.80 0.50
CA ALA A 100 1.14 -15.72 -0.47
C ALA A 100 -0.39 -15.83 -0.36
N GLY A 101 -1.01 -15.29 0.69
CA GLY A 101 -2.47 -15.39 0.91
C GLY A 101 -3.08 -14.20 1.65
N GLY A 102 -2.33 -13.10 1.78
CA GLY A 102 -2.83 -11.85 2.35
C GLY A 102 -3.78 -11.10 1.42
N THR A 103 -4.62 -10.25 2.00
CA THR A 103 -5.58 -9.38 1.33
C THR A 103 -5.65 -8.01 2.01
N HIS A 104 -6.29 -7.03 1.37
CA HIS A 104 -6.55 -5.68 1.92
C HIS A 104 -5.29 -4.96 2.38
N ALA A 105 -4.25 -5.01 1.56
CA ALA A 105 -2.96 -4.43 1.86
C ALA A 105 -3.02 -2.90 1.96
N SER A 106 -2.24 -2.34 2.88
CA SER A 106 -1.94 -0.91 2.96
C SER A 106 -0.44 -0.71 3.16
N VAL A 107 0.07 0.45 2.76
CA VAL A 107 1.50 0.74 2.79
C VAL A 107 1.76 2.16 3.24
N ALA A 108 2.81 2.35 4.03
CA ALA A 108 3.32 3.66 4.36
C ALA A 108 4.85 3.62 4.50
N ILE A 109 5.47 4.77 4.26
CA ILE A 109 6.92 4.95 4.29
C ILE A 109 7.23 6.12 5.21
N ASN A 110 8.11 5.92 6.19
CA ASN A 110 8.51 7.00 7.08
C ASN A 110 9.54 7.92 6.41
N PRO A 111 9.86 9.10 7.00
CA PRO A 111 10.85 10.03 6.42
C PRO A 111 12.27 9.47 6.28
N MET A 112 12.58 8.31 6.86
CA MET A 112 13.86 7.62 6.72
C MET A 112 13.86 6.56 5.63
N GLY A 113 12.74 6.33 4.94
CA GLY A 113 12.60 5.34 3.86
C GLY A 113 12.20 3.94 4.34
N LYS A 114 11.98 3.73 5.65
CA LYS A 114 11.47 2.46 6.17
C LYS A 114 10.02 2.29 5.73
N ARG A 115 9.71 1.16 5.11
CA ARG A 115 8.37 0.85 4.58
C ARG A 115 7.72 -0.26 5.38
N ILE A 116 6.46 -0.07 5.74
CA ILE A 116 5.62 -1.13 6.31
C ILE A 116 4.49 -1.43 5.33
N VAL A 117 4.31 -2.70 5.02
CA VAL A 117 3.12 -3.22 4.36
C VAL A 117 2.30 -3.97 5.39
N ALA A 118 1.10 -3.50 5.69
CA ALA A 118 0.14 -4.14 6.57
C ALA A 118 -0.96 -4.81 5.74
N PHE A 119 -1.44 -5.97 6.15
CA PHE A 119 -2.45 -6.71 5.41
C PHE A 119 -3.22 -7.69 6.29
N ARG A 120 -4.43 -8.02 5.86
CA ARG A 120 -5.25 -9.06 6.48
C ARG A 120 -4.79 -10.43 5.98
N THR A 121 -4.73 -11.44 6.84
CA THR A 121 -4.50 -12.84 6.42
C THR A 121 -5.82 -13.53 6.10
N SER A 122 -5.80 -14.61 5.32
CA SER A 122 -7.00 -15.43 5.07
C SER A 122 -7.71 -15.89 6.37
N GLY A 123 -6.96 -16.10 7.45
CA GLY A 123 -7.46 -16.45 8.79
C GLY A 123 -8.20 -15.34 9.54
N GLY A 124 -8.21 -14.10 9.02
CA GLY A 124 -8.79 -12.95 9.74
C GLY A 124 -7.88 -12.38 10.81
N ASP A 125 -6.58 -12.60 10.67
CA ASP A 125 -5.55 -11.89 11.42
C ASP A 125 -5.12 -10.63 10.67
N LEU A 126 -4.40 -9.77 11.37
CA LEU A 126 -3.66 -8.65 10.78
C LEU A 126 -2.18 -8.98 10.87
N SER A 127 -1.47 -8.83 9.76
CA SER A 127 -0.04 -9.06 9.64
C SER A 127 0.67 -7.85 9.05
N ARG A 128 1.99 -7.83 9.18
CA ARG A 128 2.86 -6.83 8.55
C ARG A 128 4.15 -7.45 7.99
N VAL A 129 4.79 -6.75 7.07
CA VAL A 129 6.21 -6.92 6.70
C VAL A 129 6.89 -5.55 6.78
N VAL A 130 8.14 -5.51 7.24
CA VAL A 130 8.94 -4.28 7.33
C VAL A 130 10.16 -4.37 6.42
N TYR A 131 10.33 -3.32 5.62
CA TYR A 131 11.46 -3.16 4.70
C TYR A 131 12.36 -2.01 5.12
N ASP A 132 13.67 -2.18 4.95
CA ASP A 132 14.63 -1.08 5.01
C ASP A 132 14.53 -0.16 3.78
N PRO A 133 15.21 1.00 3.78
CA PRO A 133 15.22 1.92 2.64
C PRO A 133 15.85 1.35 1.37
N GLN A 134 16.66 0.29 1.48
CA GLN A 134 17.25 -0.41 0.33
C GLN A 134 16.27 -1.43 -0.28
N GLY A 135 15.14 -1.68 0.38
CA GLY A 135 14.11 -2.62 -0.05
C GLY A 135 14.31 -4.04 0.49
N ASN A 136 15.24 -4.27 1.43
CA ASN A 136 15.40 -5.58 2.07
C ASN A 136 14.37 -5.76 3.18
N ILE A 137 13.92 -7.00 3.36
CA ILE A 137 13.08 -7.36 4.51
C ILE A 137 13.95 -7.38 5.77
N ILE A 138 13.62 -6.51 6.73
CA ILE A 138 14.25 -6.50 8.06
C ILE A 138 13.37 -7.18 9.11
N THR A 139 12.07 -7.25 8.86
CA THR A 139 11.11 -7.95 9.70
C THR A 139 10.17 -8.74 8.80
N ALA A 140 10.34 -10.07 8.82
CA ALA A 140 9.56 -10.99 8.00
C ALA A 140 8.07 -10.99 8.40
N SER A 141 7.19 -11.43 7.49
CA SER A 141 5.74 -11.49 7.71
C SER A 141 5.39 -12.14 9.04
N SER A 142 4.62 -11.45 9.89
CA SER A 142 4.05 -12.04 11.10
C SER A 142 2.79 -11.32 11.55
N VAL A 143 1.96 -12.06 12.29
CA VAL A 143 0.70 -11.60 12.87
C VAL A 143 0.97 -10.58 13.98
N ILE A 144 0.22 -9.48 13.96
CA ILE A 144 0.20 -8.42 14.98
C ILE A 144 -1.15 -8.30 15.69
N VAL A 145 -2.24 -8.80 15.07
CA VAL A 145 -3.53 -9.01 15.72
C VAL A 145 -4.03 -10.39 15.35
N SER A 146 -4.30 -11.23 16.36
CA SER A 146 -4.87 -12.55 16.12
C SER A 146 -6.40 -12.50 16.15
N GLY A 147 -7.01 -12.84 15.03
CA GLY A 147 -8.45 -12.87 14.84
C GLY A 147 -9.15 -11.51 14.93
N GLY A 148 -10.44 -11.50 14.58
CA GLY A 148 -11.30 -10.33 14.75
C GLY A 148 -11.13 -9.21 13.73
N VAL A 149 -10.30 -9.40 12.70
CA VAL A 149 -10.14 -8.46 11.59
C VAL A 149 -11.17 -8.74 10.51
N ASN A 150 -12.05 -7.76 10.25
CA ASN A 150 -13.07 -7.86 9.22
C ASN A 150 -12.43 -7.97 7.83
N ASN A 151 -13.16 -8.54 6.86
CA ASN A 151 -12.72 -8.63 5.48
C ASN A 151 -12.94 -7.29 4.76
N ASP A 152 -12.15 -6.29 5.14
CA ASP A 152 -12.25 -4.91 4.68
C ASP A 152 -10.87 -4.23 4.69
N GLN A 153 -10.78 -3.03 4.12
CA GLN A 153 -9.54 -2.29 3.94
C GLN A 153 -8.80 -2.02 5.26
N THR A 154 -7.47 -2.12 5.19
CA THR A 154 -6.57 -1.64 6.24
C THR A 154 -6.00 -0.28 5.85
N ALA A 155 -5.49 0.47 6.83
CA ALA A 155 -4.73 1.68 6.58
C ALA A 155 -3.53 1.76 7.51
N ILE A 156 -2.43 2.33 7.03
CA ILE A 156 -1.25 2.59 7.84
C ILE A 156 -0.70 3.96 7.50
N SER A 157 -0.18 4.66 8.50
CA SER A 157 0.47 5.96 8.33
C SER A 157 1.61 6.12 9.34
N TRP A 158 2.54 7.01 9.03
CA TRP A 158 3.59 7.43 9.96
C TRP A 158 3.37 8.89 10.35
N ARG A 159 3.49 9.19 11.65
CA ARG A 159 3.45 10.57 12.14
C ARG A 159 4.28 10.72 13.41
N LEU A 160 5.23 11.66 13.39
CA LEU A 160 6.00 12.11 14.55
C LEU A 160 6.68 10.97 15.33
N GLY A 161 7.26 10.01 14.62
CA GLY A 161 7.96 8.87 15.24
C GLY A 161 7.06 7.70 15.63
N THR A 162 5.78 7.73 15.26
CA THR A 162 4.82 6.67 15.56
C THR A 162 4.14 6.20 14.29
N TRP A 163 4.02 4.88 14.15
CA TRP A 163 3.18 4.24 13.15
C TRP A 163 1.77 4.10 13.70
N PHE A 164 0.78 4.44 12.89
CA PHE A 164 -0.63 4.27 13.19
C PHE A 164 -1.22 3.32 12.16
N LEU A 165 -1.81 2.23 12.64
CA LEU A 165 -2.45 1.23 11.79
C LEU A 165 -3.93 1.15 12.17
N TYR A 166 -4.80 1.17 11.17
CA TYR A 166 -6.25 1.10 11.32
C TYR A 166 -6.80 -0.12 10.58
N TYR A 167 -7.77 -0.78 11.20
CA TYR A 167 -8.54 -1.86 10.57
C TYR A 167 -9.97 -1.88 11.08
N HIS A 168 -10.90 -2.40 10.28
CA HIS A 168 -12.24 -2.70 10.75
C HIS A 168 -12.26 -4.01 11.53
N ASN A 169 -12.75 -3.96 12.76
CA ASN A 169 -12.97 -5.17 13.56
C ASN A 169 -14.29 -5.86 13.17
N ASN A 170 -14.44 -7.11 13.58
CA ASN A 170 -15.63 -7.92 13.30
C ASN A 170 -16.91 -7.47 14.04
N THR A 171 -16.84 -6.46 14.91
CA THR A 171 -18.01 -5.84 15.52
C THR A 171 -18.47 -4.57 14.78
N GLY A 172 -17.81 -4.23 13.66
CA GLY A 172 -18.18 -3.12 12.80
C GLY A 172 -17.57 -1.77 13.18
N GLY A 173 -16.60 -1.75 14.12
CA GLY A 173 -15.87 -0.55 14.51
C GLY A 173 -14.49 -0.45 13.84
N ILE A 174 -13.89 0.74 13.88
CA ILE A 174 -12.47 0.95 13.53
C ILE A 174 -11.63 0.76 14.78
N THR A 175 -10.63 -0.11 14.69
CA THR A 175 -9.59 -0.25 15.70
C THR A 175 -8.32 0.45 15.21
N GLN A 176 -7.71 1.25 16.07
CA GLN A 176 -6.39 1.85 15.85
C GLN A 176 -5.34 1.09 16.69
N LEU A 177 -4.21 0.78 16.08
CA LEU A 177 -3.00 0.32 16.74
C LEU A 177 -1.89 1.34 16.54
N THR A 178 -0.93 1.35 17.47
CA THR A 178 0.25 2.19 17.42
C THR A 178 1.52 1.38 17.58
N SER A 179 2.59 1.82 16.91
CA SER A 179 3.94 1.28 17.10
C SER A 179 4.95 2.42 17.20
N ILE A 180 5.80 2.36 18.23
CA ILE A 180 6.91 3.30 18.47
C ILE A 180 8.29 2.64 18.26
N ASP A 181 8.31 1.34 18.02
CA ASP A 181 9.49 0.50 17.81
C ASP A 181 9.63 0.11 16.34
N ASP A 182 9.31 1.06 15.45
CA ASP A 182 9.45 0.90 14.01
C ASP A 182 8.64 -0.24 13.36
N GLY A 183 7.50 -0.60 13.95
CA GLY A 183 6.59 -1.62 13.42
C GLY A 183 6.90 -3.04 13.88
N GLU A 184 7.82 -3.20 14.84
CA GLU A 184 8.10 -4.51 15.45
C GLU A 184 6.91 -5.00 16.27
N THR A 185 6.34 -4.12 17.11
CA THR A 185 5.15 -4.42 17.93
C THR A 185 4.07 -3.35 17.75
N PHE A 186 2.80 -3.78 17.83
CA PHE A 186 1.63 -2.91 17.72
C PHE A 186 0.71 -3.11 18.93
N SER A 187 0.19 -2.02 19.49
CA SER A 187 -0.77 -2.00 20.61
C SER A 187 -1.84 -0.93 20.48
#